data_AF-A0AAW9QFK9-F1
#
_entry.id   AF-A0AAW9QFK9-F1
#
_cell.length_a   1.000
_cell.length_b   1.000
_cell.length_c   1.000
_cell.angle_alpha   90.00
_cell.angle_beta   90.00
_cell.angle_gamma   90.00
#
_symmetry.space_group_name_H-M   'P 1'
#
loop_
_entity.id
_entity.type
_entity.pdbx_description
1 polymer ?
#
loop_
_entity_poly.entity_id
_entity_poly.type
_entity_poly.pdbx_seq_one_letter_code
_entity_poly.pdbx_strand_id
1 'polypeptide(L)'
;MFCLGLIIPLGSLALWPISTGRFQPWQVVSYAFLHGGAFHLLFNMLGIWMFGSELERLWGPRRYIQFLVASALAAAAVQLGWTALIDSINPTVGASGALYGLLLAFGMLFPNRTIQLLIPPVPMKAKVYVAVFGGLELLMGLGGPSGVAHFAHLGGMLGGFLMIRYWRGQAPFPRRRR
;
A
#
# COMPACT_ATOMS: atom_id res chain seq x y z
N MET A 1 -11.08 -1.97 15.86
CA MET A 1 -11.85 -1.03 15.03
C MET A 1 -13.27 -0.80 15.54
N PHE A 2 -13.94 -1.79 16.15
CA PHE A 2 -15.34 -1.66 16.59
C PHE A 2 -15.58 -0.57 17.68
N CYS A 3 -14.65 -0.37 18.63
CA CYS A 3 -14.88 0.58 19.73
C CYS A 3 -14.51 2.05 19.43
N LEU A 4 -13.63 2.31 18.45
CA LEU A 4 -13.21 3.68 18.09
C LEU A 4 -14.30 4.47 17.34
N GLY A 5 -15.22 3.78 16.67
CA GLY A 5 -16.33 4.39 15.95
C GLY A 5 -17.45 4.95 16.82
N LEU A 6 -17.40 4.71 18.15
CA LEU A 6 -18.34 5.27 19.12
C LEU A 6 -17.97 6.68 19.60
N ILE A 7 -16.72 7.10 19.38
CA ILE A 7 -16.18 8.37 19.89
C ILE A 7 -15.70 9.27 18.73
N ILE A 8 -15.15 8.68 17.66
CA ILE A 8 -14.68 9.40 16.48
C ILE A 8 -15.54 8.95 15.29
N PRO A 9 -16.17 9.89 14.55
CA PRO A 9 -16.83 9.51 13.30
C PRO A 9 -15.77 8.91 12.37
N LEU A 10 -15.83 7.61 12.09
CA LEU A 10 -14.79 6.91 11.32
C LEU A 10 -14.55 7.55 9.94
N GLY A 11 -15.55 8.24 9.41
CA GLY A 11 -15.43 9.05 8.20
C GLY A 11 -14.35 10.13 8.29
N SER A 12 -14.09 10.74 9.45
CA SER A 12 -13.05 11.79 9.60
C SER A 12 -11.62 11.26 9.51
N LEU A 13 -11.45 9.95 9.67
CA LEU A 13 -10.17 9.25 9.61
C LEU A 13 -9.88 8.66 8.22
N ALA A 14 -10.86 8.60 7.33
CA ALA A 14 -10.69 8.14 5.95
C ALA A 14 -9.99 9.21 5.10
N LEU A 15 -9.26 8.78 4.07
CA LEU A 15 -8.56 9.70 3.17
C LEU A 15 -9.54 10.29 2.16
N TRP A 16 -10.04 11.49 2.45
CA TRP A 16 -10.95 12.19 1.55
C TRP A 16 -10.19 12.89 0.41
N PRO A 17 -10.72 12.87 -0.82
CA PRO A 17 -10.20 13.69 -1.90
C PRO A 17 -10.21 15.17 -1.54
N ILE A 18 -9.17 15.90 -1.94
CA ILE A 18 -8.99 17.32 -1.59
C ILE A 18 -10.13 18.18 -2.14
N SER A 19 -10.63 17.87 -3.35
CA SER A 19 -11.72 18.60 -4.01
C SER A 19 -13.03 18.60 -3.22
N THR A 20 -13.23 17.62 -2.33
CA THR A 20 -14.47 17.52 -1.52
C THR A 20 -14.55 18.51 -0.35
N GLY A 21 -13.45 19.20 0.00
CA GLY A 21 -13.37 20.04 1.19
C GLY A 21 -13.37 19.28 2.52
N ARG A 22 -13.38 17.94 2.50
CA ARG A 22 -13.38 17.08 3.70
C ARG A 22 -12.00 16.57 4.08
N PHE A 23 -10.99 16.86 3.27
CA PHE A 23 -9.61 16.46 3.52
C PHE A 23 -9.09 17.10 4.81
N GLN A 24 -8.40 16.29 5.62
CA GLN A 24 -7.74 16.74 6.84
C GLN A 24 -6.33 16.15 6.92
N PRO A 25 -5.30 16.88 7.42
CA PRO A 25 -3.91 16.44 7.34
C PRO A 25 -3.61 15.08 7.98
N TRP A 26 -4.31 14.70 9.07
CA TRP A 26 -4.10 13.40 9.72
C TRP A 26 -4.55 12.20 8.86
N GLN A 27 -5.40 12.44 7.86
CA GLN A 27 -5.95 11.39 7.01
C GLN A 27 -4.89 10.69 6.17
N VAL A 28 -3.75 11.33 5.90
CA VAL A 28 -2.61 10.72 5.18
C VAL A 28 -1.97 9.56 5.95
N VAL A 29 -2.27 9.43 7.25
CA VAL A 29 -1.84 8.32 8.10
C VAL A 29 -3.02 7.49 8.57
N SER A 30 -4.10 8.13 9.06
CA SER A 30 -5.19 7.41 9.72
C SER A 30 -5.95 6.45 8.80
N TYR A 31 -6.02 6.74 7.50
CA TYR A 31 -6.75 5.91 6.54
C TYR A 31 -6.20 4.47 6.45
N ALA A 32 -4.90 4.30 6.68
CA ALA A 32 -4.22 3.01 6.59
C ALA A 32 -4.67 2.03 7.68
N PHE A 33 -5.30 2.54 8.75
CA PHE A 33 -5.82 1.70 9.83
C PHE A 33 -7.28 1.30 9.57
N LEU A 34 -8.04 2.09 8.80
CA LEU A 34 -9.45 1.84 8.52
C LEU A 34 -9.63 0.71 7.50
N HIS A 35 -10.73 -0.04 7.61
CA HIS A 35 -11.06 -1.11 6.68
C HIS A 35 -12.56 -1.12 6.38
N GLY A 36 -12.91 -1.28 5.11
CA GLY A 36 -14.30 -1.29 4.61
C GLY A 36 -15.12 -2.56 4.94
N GLY A 37 -14.56 -3.52 5.67
CA GLY A 37 -15.28 -4.75 6.05
C GLY A 37 -14.35 -5.83 6.62
N ALA A 38 -14.95 -6.91 7.15
CA ALA A 38 -14.22 -8.00 7.80
C ALA A 38 -13.26 -8.74 6.84
N PHE A 39 -13.72 -9.07 5.63
CA PHE A 39 -12.86 -9.70 4.62
C PHE A 39 -11.73 -8.78 4.17
N HIS A 40 -12.01 -7.49 4.00
CA HIS A 40 -10.98 -6.51 3.65
C HIS A 40 -9.90 -6.42 4.74
N LEU A 41 -10.29 -6.42 6.01
CA LEU A 41 -9.35 -6.49 7.13
C LEU A 41 -8.57 -7.81 7.14
N LEU A 42 -9.25 -8.95 7.01
CA LEU A 42 -8.64 -10.27 7.04
C LEU A 42 -7.52 -10.40 5.99
N PHE A 43 -7.80 -10.07 4.73
CA PHE A 43 -6.81 -10.21 3.67
C PHE A 43 -5.66 -9.21 3.76
N ASN A 44 -5.90 -7.99 4.28
CA ASN A 44 -4.81 -7.06 4.58
C ASN A 44 -3.89 -7.61 5.66
N MET A 45 -4.45 -8.08 6.78
CA MET A 45 -3.66 -8.60 7.89
C MET A 45 -2.94 -9.89 7.50
N LEU A 46 -3.60 -10.77 6.75
CA LEU A 46 -2.99 -11.98 6.20
C LEU A 46 -1.81 -11.65 5.28
N GLY A 47 -1.98 -10.72 4.33
CA GLY A 47 -0.91 -10.29 3.44
C GLY A 47 0.27 -9.66 4.19
N ILE A 48 -0.01 -8.76 5.14
CA ILE A 48 1.03 -8.11 5.95
C ILE A 48 1.77 -9.16 6.78
N TRP A 49 1.09 -10.14 7.36
CA TRP A 49 1.75 -11.21 8.12
C TRP A 49 2.60 -12.11 7.20
N MET A 50 2.06 -12.55 6.07
CA MET A 50 2.74 -13.44 5.12
C MET A 50 4.02 -12.81 4.57
N PHE A 51 3.93 -11.61 3.98
CA PHE A 51 5.07 -10.96 3.34
C PHE A 51 5.91 -10.15 4.32
N GLY A 52 5.26 -9.48 5.27
CA GLY A 52 5.92 -8.61 6.22
C GLY A 52 6.77 -9.36 7.24
N SER A 53 6.36 -10.55 7.69
CA SER A 53 7.16 -11.29 8.69
C SER A 53 8.55 -11.66 8.18
N GLU A 54 8.69 -12.01 6.90
CA GLU A 54 9.99 -12.33 6.30
C GLU A 54 10.85 -11.08 6.09
N LEU A 55 10.24 -9.98 5.65
CA LEU A 55 10.91 -8.69 5.49
C LEU A 55 11.35 -8.08 6.83
N GLU A 56 10.53 -8.21 7.88
CA GLU A 56 10.87 -7.78 9.24
C GLU A 56 12.03 -8.57 9.80
N ARG A 57 12.05 -9.91 9.63
CA ARG A 57 13.21 -10.73 10.02
C ARG A 57 14.48 -10.32 9.29
N LEU A 58 14.39 -9.95 8.01
CA LEU A 58 15.54 -9.54 7.20
C LEU A 58 16.08 -8.15 7.62
N TRP A 59 15.19 -7.19 7.86
CA TRP A 59 15.57 -5.78 8.06
C TRP A 59 15.62 -5.33 9.52
N GLY A 60 15.00 -6.10 10.41
CA GLY A 60 14.69 -5.70 11.78
C GLY A 60 13.50 -4.73 11.87
N PRO A 61 12.92 -4.57 13.08
CA PRO A 61 11.65 -3.86 13.29
C PRO A 61 11.72 -2.38 12.91
N ARG A 62 12.86 -1.70 13.15
CA ARG A 62 13.00 -0.26 12.86
C ARG A 62 12.87 0.05 11.37
N ARG A 63 13.59 -0.69 10.52
CA ARG A 63 13.53 -0.50 9.07
C ARG A 63 12.19 -0.97 8.50
N TYR A 64 11.63 -2.04 9.04
CA TYR A 64 10.31 -2.52 8.66
C TYR A 64 9.22 -1.44 8.87
N ILE A 65 9.18 -0.80 10.04
CA ILE A 65 8.22 0.30 10.30
C ILE A 65 8.47 1.49 9.37
N GLN A 66 9.72 1.91 9.16
CA GLN A 66 10.04 2.97 8.21
C GLN A 66 9.52 2.67 6.80
N PHE A 67 9.64 1.41 6.37
CA PHE A 67 9.16 0.96 5.08
C PHE A 67 7.64 1.00 4.96
N LEU A 68 6.92 0.50 5.99
CA LEU A 68 5.47 0.55 6.04
C LEU A 68 4.95 1.99 5.98
N VAL A 69 5.53 2.89 6.79
CA VAL A 69 5.15 4.31 6.80
C VAL A 69 5.45 4.97 5.46
N ALA A 70 6.63 4.76 4.88
CA ALA A 70 6.97 5.31 3.57
C ALA A 70 6.00 4.84 2.47
N SER A 71 5.62 3.56 2.49
CA SER A 71 4.66 2.98 1.55
C SER A 71 3.26 3.55 1.76
N ALA A 72 2.79 3.67 3.00
CA ALA A 72 1.48 4.25 3.31
C ALA A 72 1.37 5.74 2.94
N LEU A 73 2.42 6.52 3.17
CA LEU A 73 2.46 7.94 2.80
C LEU A 73 2.51 8.14 1.28
N ALA A 74 3.31 7.33 0.57
CA ALA A 74 3.35 7.37 -0.89
C ALA A 74 2.01 6.93 -1.51
N ALA A 75 1.36 5.91 -0.94
CA ALA A 75 0.03 5.50 -1.31
C ALA A 75 -0.99 6.64 -1.15
N ALA A 76 -0.96 7.35 -0.02
CA ALA A 76 -1.83 8.50 0.21
C ALA A 76 -1.58 9.62 -0.81
N ALA A 77 -0.30 9.98 -1.05
CA ALA A 77 0.07 11.04 -1.98
C ALA A 77 -0.38 10.73 -3.42
N VAL A 78 -0.12 9.50 -3.91
CA VAL A 78 -0.51 9.08 -5.26
C VAL A 78 -2.02 8.99 -5.40
N GLN A 79 -2.71 8.47 -4.38
CA GLN A 79 -4.17 8.40 -4.39
C GLN A 79 -4.80 9.79 -4.39
N LEU A 80 -4.31 10.74 -3.58
CA LEU A 80 -4.81 12.11 -3.58
C LEU A 80 -4.58 12.81 -4.92
N GLY A 81 -3.42 12.61 -5.55
CA GLY A 81 -3.14 13.13 -6.88
C GLY A 81 -4.08 12.55 -7.93
N TRP A 82 -4.32 11.23 -7.88
CA TRP A 82 -5.25 10.56 -8.79
C TRP A 82 -6.69 11.04 -8.60
N THR A 83 -7.19 11.08 -7.36
CA THR A 83 -8.57 11.51 -7.11
C THR A 83 -8.81 12.97 -7.46
N ALA A 84 -7.80 13.84 -7.33
CA ALA A 84 -7.87 15.21 -7.84
C ALA A 84 -7.90 15.28 -9.37
N LEU A 85 -7.15 14.41 -10.06
CA LEU A 85 -7.11 14.35 -11.53
C LEU A 85 -8.44 13.91 -12.16
N ILE A 86 -9.13 12.96 -11.53
CA ILE A 86 -10.37 12.37 -12.05
C ILE A 86 -11.65 12.90 -11.37
N ASP A 87 -11.51 13.94 -10.53
CA ASP A 87 -12.57 14.50 -9.70
C ASP A 87 -13.39 13.45 -8.93
N SER A 88 -12.69 12.47 -8.34
CA SER A 88 -13.34 11.45 -7.52
C SER A 88 -13.75 12.04 -6.18
N ILE A 89 -14.95 11.68 -5.72
CA ILE A 89 -15.49 12.07 -4.41
C ILE A 89 -15.37 10.97 -3.35
N ASN A 90 -14.88 9.79 -3.74
CA ASN A 90 -14.89 8.61 -2.88
C ASN A 90 -13.68 8.60 -1.93
N PRO A 91 -13.89 8.45 -0.62
CA PRO A 91 -12.80 8.34 0.33
C PRO A 91 -12.07 7.00 0.22
N THR A 92 -10.80 6.97 0.61
CA THR A 92 -9.97 5.77 0.62
C THR A 92 -9.71 5.30 2.05
N VAL A 93 -9.76 3.98 2.26
CA VAL A 93 -9.44 3.29 3.52
C VAL A 93 -8.69 2.00 3.23
N GLY A 94 -7.77 1.61 4.09
CA GLY A 94 -7.10 0.30 4.02
C GLY A 94 -5.59 0.38 4.18
N ALA A 95 -5.03 -0.63 4.85
CA ALA A 95 -3.57 -0.83 4.95
C ALA A 95 -2.93 -1.29 3.62
N SER A 96 -3.75 -1.50 2.58
CA SER A 96 -3.36 -2.20 1.36
C SER A 96 -2.29 -1.45 0.57
N GLY A 97 -2.23 -0.12 0.63
CA GLY A 97 -1.10 0.63 0.07
C GLY A 97 0.25 0.18 0.66
N ALA A 98 0.35 0.04 1.98
CA ALA A 98 1.55 -0.46 2.62
C ALA A 98 1.82 -1.94 2.29
N LEU A 99 0.78 -2.76 2.21
CA LEU A 99 0.87 -4.16 1.77
C LEU A 99 1.42 -4.29 0.35
N TYR A 100 0.97 -3.47 -0.60
CA TYR A 100 1.51 -3.46 -1.96
C TYR A 100 2.98 -3.01 -2.01
N GLY A 101 3.38 -2.11 -1.10
CA GLY A 101 4.79 -1.85 -0.84
C GLY A 101 5.56 -3.10 -0.41
N LEU A 102 5.03 -3.88 0.54
CA LEU A 102 5.65 -5.14 0.98
C LEU A 102 5.72 -6.18 -0.14
N LEU A 103 4.66 -6.30 -0.93
CA LEU A 103 4.62 -7.19 -2.10
C LEU A 103 5.74 -6.86 -3.07
N LEU A 104 5.90 -5.58 -3.43
CA LEU A 104 7.00 -5.15 -4.28
C LEU A 104 8.35 -5.51 -3.67
N ALA A 105 8.58 -5.17 -2.39
CA ALA A 105 9.83 -5.48 -1.71
C ALA A 105 10.14 -6.97 -1.73
N PHE A 106 9.13 -7.81 -1.48
CA PHE A 106 9.24 -9.25 -1.53
C PHE A 106 9.64 -9.74 -2.92
N GLY A 107 9.00 -9.22 -3.98
CA GLY A 107 9.37 -9.53 -5.37
C GLY A 107 10.77 -9.05 -5.75
N MET A 108 11.25 -7.95 -5.18
CA MET A 108 12.61 -7.43 -5.43
C MET A 108 13.69 -8.22 -4.69
N LEU A 109 13.42 -8.68 -3.47
CA LEU A 109 14.39 -9.35 -2.60
C LEU A 109 14.40 -10.87 -2.75
N PHE A 110 13.24 -11.45 -3.05
CA PHE A 110 13.04 -12.89 -3.21
C PHE A 110 12.42 -13.23 -4.57
N PRO A 111 12.97 -12.75 -5.70
CA PRO A 111 12.30 -12.77 -7.01
C PRO A 111 11.94 -14.17 -7.52
N ASN A 112 12.68 -15.21 -7.10
CA ASN A 112 12.48 -16.59 -7.50
C ASN A 112 11.73 -17.43 -6.46
N ARG A 113 11.34 -16.86 -5.30
CA ARG A 113 10.52 -17.56 -4.31
C ARG A 113 9.12 -17.77 -4.87
N THR A 114 8.62 -18.99 -4.73
CA THR A 114 7.28 -19.35 -5.19
C THR A 114 6.25 -18.87 -4.19
N ILE A 115 5.28 -18.09 -4.66
CA ILE A 115 4.07 -17.71 -3.94
C ILE A 115 2.95 -18.59 -4.47
N GLN A 116 2.14 -19.13 -3.56
CA GLN A 116 0.93 -19.86 -3.91
C GLN A 116 -0.27 -18.94 -3.67
N LEU A 117 -1.04 -18.69 -4.73
CA LEU A 117 -2.34 -18.04 -4.60
C LEU A 117 -3.27 -18.88 -3.73
N LEU A 118 -4.12 -18.23 -2.94
CA LEU A 118 -5.10 -18.95 -2.14
C LEU A 118 -6.20 -19.54 -3.03
N ILE A 119 -6.69 -18.74 -4.00
CA ILE A 119 -7.78 -19.12 -4.91
C ILE A 119 -7.58 -18.39 -6.26
N PRO A 120 -7.48 -19.11 -7.41
CA PRO A 120 -7.16 -20.54 -7.53
C PRO A 120 -5.69 -20.82 -7.13
N PRO A 121 -5.33 -22.03 -6.69
CA PRO A 121 -3.99 -22.35 -6.19
C PRO A 121 -2.94 -22.47 -7.31
N VAL A 122 -2.59 -21.33 -7.91
CA VAL A 122 -1.57 -21.24 -8.97
C VAL A 122 -0.24 -20.81 -8.35
N PRO A 123 0.80 -21.67 -8.37
CA PRO A 123 2.12 -21.28 -7.92
C PRO A 123 2.81 -20.40 -8.96
N MET A 124 3.41 -19.30 -8.52
CA MET A 124 4.19 -18.44 -9.39
C MET A 124 5.35 -17.77 -8.66
N LYS A 125 6.40 -17.40 -9.40
CA LYS A 125 7.55 -16.68 -8.83
C LYS A 125 7.11 -15.30 -8.34
N ALA A 126 7.66 -14.84 -7.22
CA ALA A 126 7.31 -13.55 -6.62
C ALA A 126 7.45 -12.37 -7.60
N LYS A 127 8.47 -12.37 -8.46
CA LYS A 127 8.62 -11.34 -9.50
C LYS A 127 7.45 -11.31 -10.49
N VAL A 128 6.91 -12.48 -10.84
CA VAL A 128 5.78 -12.63 -11.77
C VAL A 128 4.51 -12.19 -11.07
N TYR A 129 4.31 -12.65 -9.82
CA TYR A 129 3.19 -12.21 -8.98
C TYR A 129 3.12 -10.68 -8.92
N VAL A 130 4.21 -10.02 -8.54
CA VAL A 130 4.25 -8.56 -8.42
C VAL A 130 4.02 -7.86 -9.75
N ALA A 131 4.57 -8.36 -10.85
CA ALA A 131 4.36 -7.79 -12.18
C ALA A 131 2.90 -7.91 -12.65
N VAL A 132 2.29 -9.08 -12.46
CA VAL A 132 0.90 -9.34 -12.85
C VAL A 132 -0.05 -8.50 -12.01
N PHE A 133 0.03 -8.57 -10.68
CA PHE A 133 -0.86 -7.81 -9.80
C PHE A 133 -0.64 -6.30 -9.95
N GLY A 134 0.61 -5.82 -10.02
CA GLY A 134 0.88 -4.41 -10.28
C GLY A 134 0.36 -3.93 -11.64
N GLY A 135 0.47 -4.76 -12.68
CA GLY A 135 -0.10 -4.46 -14.00
C GLY A 135 -1.63 -4.42 -13.98
N LEU A 136 -2.28 -5.38 -13.33
CA LEU A 136 -3.74 -5.41 -13.16
C LEU A 136 -4.25 -4.18 -12.40
N GLU A 137 -3.58 -3.78 -11.32
CA GLU A 137 -3.92 -2.56 -10.57
C GLU A 137 -3.89 -1.33 -11.48
N LEU A 138 -2.88 -1.20 -12.33
CA LEU A 138 -2.80 -0.09 -13.29
C LEU A 138 -3.94 -0.14 -14.30
N LEU A 139 -4.18 -1.30 -14.93
CA LEU A 139 -5.24 -1.44 -15.93
C LEU A 139 -6.64 -1.19 -15.33
N MET A 140 -6.92 -1.75 -14.16
CA MET A 140 -8.20 -1.58 -13.47
C MET A 140 -8.38 -0.15 -12.95
N GLY A 141 -7.31 0.48 -12.46
CA GLY A 141 -7.35 1.88 -12.02
C GLY A 141 -7.67 2.86 -13.15
N LEU A 142 -7.20 2.56 -14.37
CA LEU A 142 -7.52 3.36 -15.57
C LEU A 142 -8.92 3.08 -16.11
N GLY A 143 -9.54 1.96 -15.74
CA GLY A 143 -10.89 1.56 -16.17
C GLY A 143 -12.04 2.32 -15.50
N GLY A 144 -11.75 3.23 -14.57
CA GLY A 144 -12.75 4.05 -13.87
C GLY A 144 -13.04 3.59 -12.43
N PRO A 145 -14.10 4.12 -11.79
CA PRO A 145 -14.39 3.84 -10.38
C PRO A 145 -14.75 2.35 -10.13
N SER A 146 -14.00 1.68 -9.25
CA SER A 146 -14.13 0.23 -9.00
C SER A 146 -14.36 -0.17 -7.53
N GLY A 147 -14.57 0.80 -6.63
CA GLY A 147 -14.60 0.56 -5.18
C GLY A 147 -13.25 0.17 -4.56
N VAL A 148 -12.21 -0.01 -5.38
CA VAL A 148 -10.83 -0.30 -4.98
C VAL A 148 -9.95 0.90 -5.29
N ALA A 149 -9.12 1.28 -4.33
CA ALA A 149 -8.17 2.39 -4.49
C ALA A 149 -6.89 1.94 -5.21
N HIS A 150 -7.00 1.60 -6.49
CA HIS A 150 -5.90 1.03 -7.28
C HIS A 150 -4.63 1.89 -7.28
N PHE A 151 -4.78 3.21 -7.37
CA PHE A 151 -3.64 4.14 -7.34
C PHE A 151 -3.00 4.26 -5.95
N ALA A 152 -3.73 3.97 -4.86
CA ALA A 152 -3.12 3.81 -3.54
C ALA A 152 -2.21 2.57 -3.50
N HIS A 153 -2.59 1.46 -4.14
CA HIS A 153 -1.75 0.26 -4.24
C HIS A 153 -0.47 0.55 -5.02
N LEU A 154 -0.59 1.16 -6.20
CA LEU A 154 0.56 1.55 -7.03
C LEU A 154 1.46 2.57 -6.33
N GLY A 155 0.88 3.54 -5.61
CA GLY A 155 1.63 4.49 -4.80
C GLY A 155 2.39 3.81 -3.65
N GLY A 156 1.79 2.79 -3.06
CA GLY A 156 2.44 1.93 -2.08
C GLY A 156 3.66 1.21 -2.62
N MET A 157 3.54 0.61 -3.81
CA MET A 157 4.66 0.01 -4.53
C MET A 157 5.74 1.07 -4.80
N LEU A 158 5.38 2.24 -5.32
CA LEU A 158 6.32 3.33 -5.57
C LEU A 158 7.08 3.75 -4.30
N GLY A 159 6.37 3.93 -3.18
CA GLY A 159 6.98 4.25 -1.89
C GLY A 159 7.98 3.20 -1.43
N GLY A 160 7.59 1.92 -1.51
CA GLY A 160 8.46 0.79 -1.17
C GLY A 160 9.71 0.73 -2.07
N PHE A 161 9.54 0.93 -3.37
CA PHE A 161 10.65 1.00 -4.33
C PHE A 161 11.64 2.09 -3.94
N LEU A 162 11.15 3.32 -3.75
CA LEU A 162 11.98 4.48 -3.41
C LEU A 162 12.70 4.28 -2.08
N MET A 163 12.05 3.67 -1.08
CA MET A 163 12.69 3.36 0.20
C MET A 163 13.85 2.38 0.05
N ILE A 164 13.69 1.32 -0.76
CA ILE A 164 14.77 0.37 -1.05
C ILE A 164 15.92 1.06 -1.80
N ARG A 165 15.61 1.92 -2.78
CA ARG A 165 16.62 2.70 -3.51
C ARG A 165 17.40 3.62 -2.56
N TYR A 166 16.69 4.32 -1.68
CA TYR A 166 17.28 5.20 -0.67
C TYR A 166 18.24 4.44 0.24
N TRP A 167 17.83 3.30 0.80
CA TRP A 167 18.71 2.48 1.64
C TRP A 167 19.92 1.91 0.91
N ARG A 168 19.81 1.69 -0.41
CA ARG A 168 20.91 1.23 -1.27
C ARG A 168 21.78 2.37 -1.81
N GLY A 169 21.46 3.63 -1.52
CA GLY A 169 22.14 4.80 -2.10
C GLY A 169 22.08 4.81 -3.63
N GLN A 170 20.99 4.27 -4.19
CA GLN A 170 20.76 4.22 -5.63
C GLN A 170 19.92 5.43 -6.05
N ALA A 171 20.05 5.85 -7.31
CA ALA A 171 19.26 6.94 -7.88
C ALA A 171 17.75 6.79 -7.55
N PRO A 172 17.03 7.88 -7.23
CA PRO A 172 17.44 9.29 -7.34
C PRO A 172 18.29 9.82 -6.16
N PHE A 173 18.71 8.97 -5.22
CA PHE A 173 19.43 9.41 -4.02
C PHE A 173 20.96 9.34 -4.21
N PRO A 174 21.73 10.33 -3.72
CA PRO A 174 23.19 10.25 -3.73
C PRO A 174 23.70 9.05 -2.93
N ARG A 175 24.76 8.40 -3.41
CA ARG A 175 25.48 7.39 -2.61
C ARG A 175 26.07 8.08 -1.38
N ARG A 176 25.72 7.63 -0.17
CA ARG A 176 26.44 8.03 1.05
C ARG A 176 27.90 7.62 0.89
N ARG A 177 28.82 8.59 0.78
CA ARG A 177 30.24 8.33 0.97
C ARG A 177 30.41 7.86 2.41
N ARG A 178 30.89 6.63 2.59
CA ARG A 178 31.32 6.12 3.90
C ARG A 178 32.67 6.73 4.24
#